data_AF-A0A202DES3-F1
#
_entry.id   AF-A0A202DES3-F1
#
_cell.length_a   1.000
_cell.length_b   1.000
_cell.length_c   1.000
_cell.angle_alpha   90.00
_cell.angle_beta   90.00
_cell.angle_gamma   90.00
#
_symmetry.space_group_name_H-M   'P 1'
#
loop_
_entity.id
_entity.type
_entity.pdbx_description
1 polymer ?
#
loop_
_entity_poly.entity_id
_entity_poly.type
_entity_poly.pdbx_seq_one_letter_code
_entity_poly.pdbx_strand_id
1 'polypeptide(L)'
;LRGLDIGAMIKKGISIIIVTKNLHMPIHEEWLMASIAWKALSAISQDPDIPDFNGIKVGMFGDEASQFISEKLDRGSRHLGPLSLLAQRARGGSMVVMLAYHNPAKVSASIRSNAHLRFCGRLDDATDIAAVRNGCSLTPDQARRLSYLDIGQFMAKMGSRYFEPFLVQSAAVLQPGPSATEIHTTNMELLAELPPFVYDSQKVFPLAFSLGINNEESLDMLVLRDIHSRPFLNVSERCKTFKSNGKHIKREIVTSCLYTLCNDGLCDYVSFKMNNRGKPSKFYFLTDDGYRAIGSPSDRFIPRGGSSSKHCYQQEFFIGKILHDKGISGKKEYSRGGTLADVGFTHKGLFIDAEISVTTSAEHEAKQAKTNLGVWDRVIVFFADRDTCKKADQAFMSEFESIPDKKVTIAEFWHMASFPIEEIY
;
A
#
# COMPACT_ATOMS: atom_id res chain seq x y z
N LEU A 1 -14.60 -9.31 -40.98
CA LEU A 1 -15.73 -10.20 -40.59
C LEU A 1 -16.82 -10.34 -41.66
N ARG A 2 -17.01 -9.38 -42.59
CA ARG A 2 -17.91 -9.60 -43.73
C ARG A 2 -17.33 -10.71 -44.62
N GLY A 3 -18.16 -11.66 -45.05
CA GLY A 3 -17.76 -12.82 -45.84
C GLY A 3 -17.33 -14.07 -45.05
N LEU A 4 -17.16 -13.98 -43.73
CA LEU A 4 -16.93 -15.16 -42.89
C LEU A 4 -18.26 -15.75 -42.43
N ASP A 5 -18.56 -16.96 -42.87
CA ASP A 5 -19.67 -17.79 -42.36
C ASP A 5 -19.20 -18.57 -41.13
N ILE A 6 -19.30 -17.91 -39.97
CA ILE A 6 -18.91 -18.50 -38.68
C ILE A 6 -19.73 -19.76 -38.38
N GLY A 7 -21.00 -19.82 -38.77
CA GLY A 7 -21.85 -21.00 -38.56
C GLY A 7 -21.32 -22.22 -39.30
N ALA A 8 -21.02 -22.06 -40.60
CA ALA A 8 -20.43 -23.12 -41.40
C ALA A 8 -19.05 -23.56 -40.88
N MET A 9 -18.23 -22.64 -40.37
CA MET A 9 -16.93 -22.96 -39.78
C MET A 9 -17.06 -23.77 -38.49
N ILE A 10 -18.00 -23.41 -37.60
CA ILE A 10 -18.28 -24.15 -36.38
C ILE A 10 -18.76 -25.57 -36.71
N LYS A 11 -19.69 -25.72 -37.66
CA LYS A 11 -20.18 -27.05 -38.11
C LYS A 11 -19.06 -27.98 -38.59
N LYS A 12 -18.06 -27.41 -39.26
CA LYS A 12 -16.90 -28.14 -39.77
C LYS A 12 -15.81 -28.38 -38.71
N GLY A 13 -16.00 -27.92 -37.48
CA GLY A 13 -15.00 -28.03 -36.41
C GLY A 13 -13.73 -27.23 -36.68
N ILE A 14 -13.81 -26.15 -37.48
CA ILE A 14 -12.64 -25.35 -37.84
C ILE A 14 -12.25 -24.46 -36.67
N SER A 15 -10.99 -24.56 -36.23
CA SER A 15 -10.40 -23.64 -35.27
C SER A 15 -9.93 -22.37 -35.97
N ILE A 16 -10.30 -21.21 -35.42
CA ILE A 16 -9.88 -19.90 -35.92
C ILE A 16 -8.87 -19.33 -34.95
N ILE A 17 -7.65 -19.07 -35.43
CA ILE A 17 -6.59 -18.44 -34.67
C ILE A 17 -6.40 -17.02 -35.19
N ILE A 18 -6.53 -16.02 -34.30
CA ILE A 18 -6.36 -14.61 -34.65
C ILE A 18 -5.11 -14.11 -33.97
N VAL A 19 -4.12 -13.74 -34.79
CA VAL A 19 -2.84 -13.20 -34.32
C VAL A 19 -2.86 -11.69 -34.53
N THR A 20 -3.24 -10.94 -33.49
CA THR A 20 -3.50 -9.50 -33.60
C THR A 20 -2.26 -8.67 -33.95
N LYS A 21 -1.07 -9.12 -33.52
CA LYS A 21 0.22 -8.50 -33.90
C LYS A 21 0.49 -8.44 -35.41
N ASN A 22 -0.14 -9.31 -36.20
CA ASN A 22 0.04 -9.35 -37.66
C ASN A 22 -0.93 -8.42 -38.40
N LEU A 23 -1.78 -7.68 -37.68
CA LEU A 23 -2.76 -6.80 -38.28
C LEU A 23 -2.12 -5.42 -38.48
N HIS A 24 -2.01 -4.99 -39.73
CA HIS A 24 -1.43 -3.69 -40.12
C HIS A 24 -2.35 -2.49 -39.80
N MET A 25 -3.17 -2.58 -38.75
CA MET A 25 -4.05 -1.51 -38.32
C MET A 25 -4.28 -1.58 -36.80
N PRO A 26 -4.48 -0.42 -36.15
CA PRO A 26 -4.89 -0.40 -34.75
C PRO A 26 -6.27 -1.03 -34.62
N ILE A 27 -6.36 -2.08 -33.80
CA ILE A 27 -7.60 -2.80 -33.55
C ILE A 27 -7.91 -2.75 -32.08
N HIS A 28 -9.17 -2.45 -31.77
CA HIS A 28 -9.68 -2.60 -30.42
C HIS A 28 -10.06 -4.08 -30.21
N GLU A 29 -9.13 -4.85 -29.66
CA GLU A 29 -9.23 -6.32 -29.55
C GLU A 29 -10.50 -6.77 -28.81
N GLU A 30 -10.95 -6.00 -27.81
CA GLU A 30 -12.20 -6.24 -27.09
C GLU A 30 -13.42 -6.29 -28.04
N TRP A 31 -13.53 -5.31 -28.95
CA TRP A 31 -14.62 -5.21 -29.90
C TRP A 31 -14.54 -6.30 -30.96
N LEU A 32 -13.33 -6.62 -31.42
CA LEU A 32 -13.12 -7.72 -32.37
C LEU A 32 -13.58 -9.06 -31.76
N MET A 33 -13.11 -9.36 -30.55
CA MET A 33 -13.48 -10.57 -29.81
C MET A 33 -14.99 -10.63 -29.58
N ALA A 34 -15.59 -9.58 -29.03
CA ALA A 34 -17.02 -9.54 -28.78
C ALA A 34 -17.85 -9.70 -30.06
N SER A 35 -17.43 -9.08 -31.17
CA SER A 35 -18.14 -9.19 -32.46
C SER A 35 -18.12 -10.61 -33.02
N ILE A 36 -17.00 -11.32 -32.91
CA ILE A 36 -16.88 -12.72 -33.32
C ILE A 36 -17.77 -13.60 -32.46
N ALA A 37 -17.70 -13.41 -31.13
CA ALA A 37 -18.49 -14.18 -30.20
C ALA A 37 -20.00 -13.98 -30.39
N TRP A 38 -20.44 -12.74 -30.66
CA TRP A 38 -21.84 -12.45 -30.96
C TRP A 38 -22.33 -13.13 -32.23
N LYS A 39 -21.50 -13.15 -33.28
CA LYS A 39 -21.83 -13.90 -34.51
C LYS A 39 -21.90 -15.41 -34.25
N ALA A 40 -20.98 -15.95 -33.44
CA ALA A 40 -21.00 -17.36 -33.05
C ALA A 40 -22.27 -17.71 -32.25
N LEU A 41 -22.62 -16.92 -31.23
CA LEU A 41 -23.86 -17.09 -30.46
C LEU A 41 -25.11 -17.00 -31.35
N SER A 42 -25.15 -16.04 -32.27
CA SER A 42 -26.25 -15.93 -33.24
C SER A 42 -26.37 -17.17 -34.10
N ALA A 43 -25.26 -17.67 -34.65
CA ALA A 43 -25.25 -18.89 -35.45
C ALA A 43 -25.72 -20.11 -34.64
N ILE A 44 -25.22 -20.28 -33.42
CA ILE A 44 -25.65 -21.34 -32.49
C ILE A 44 -27.15 -21.30 -32.24
N SER A 45 -27.73 -20.10 -32.05
CA SER A 45 -29.15 -19.94 -31.76
C SER A 45 -30.07 -20.20 -32.95
N GLN A 46 -29.58 -19.97 -34.17
CA GLN A 46 -30.36 -20.08 -35.41
C GLN A 46 -30.25 -21.46 -36.05
N ASP A 47 -29.22 -22.23 -35.69
CA ASP A 47 -28.86 -23.47 -36.37
C ASP A 47 -28.75 -24.63 -35.36
N PRO A 48 -29.83 -25.42 -35.21
CA PRO A 48 -29.86 -26.53 -34.26
C PRO A 48 -28.86 -27.63 -34.61
N ASP A 49 -28.49 -27.77 -35.89
CA ASP A 49 -27.59 -28.82 -36.39
C ASP A 49 -26.11 -28.57 -36.06
N ILE A 50 -25.77 -27.43 -35.44
CA ILE A 50 -24.42 -27.20 -34.96
C ILE A 50 -24.08 -28.27 -33.91
N PRO A 51 -23.01 -29.07 -34.14
CA PRO A 51 -22.61 -30.14 -33.25
C PRO A 51 -22.39 -29.64 -31.82
N ASP A 52 -22.85 -30.42 -30.87
CA ASP A 52 -22.72 -30.14 -29.44
C ASP A 52 -21.78 -31.15 -28.79
N PHE A 53 -20.89 -30.66 -27.93
CA PHE A 53 -20.01 -31.48 -27.11
C PHE A 53 -20.28 -31.19 -25.64
N ASN A 54 -21.09 -32.03 -25.00
CA ASN A 54 -21.48 -31.89 -23.60
C ASN A 54 -22.15 -30.53 -23.27
N GLY A 55 -23.01 -30.03 -24.14
CA GLY A 55 -23.66 -28.71 -23.99
C GLY A 55 -22.78 -27.53 -24.40
N ILE A 56 -21.64 -27.78 -25.03
CA ILE A 56 -20.74 -26.76 -25.57
C ILE A 56 -20.62 -26.93 -27.09
N LYS A 57 -21.02 -25.89 -27.82
CA LYS A 57 -20.93 -25.79 -29.28
C LYS A 57 -19.71 -25.00 -29.75
N VAL A 58 -19.27 -24.01 -28.97
CA VAL A 58 -18.12 -23.15 -29.32
C VAL A 58 -17.29 -22.82 -28.09
N GLY A 59 -15.96 -22.89 -28.23
CA GLY A 59 -14.99 -22.35 -27.29
C GLY A 59 -14.30 -21.11 -27.86
N MET A 60 -14.14 -20.09 -27.04
CA MET A 60 -13.41 -18.88 -27.36
C MET A 60 -12.33 -18.65 -26.30
N PHE A 61 -11.09 -18.44 -26.75
CA PHE A 61 -9.92 -18.33 -25.89
C PHE A 61 -9.24 -17.00 -26.15
N GLY A 62 -9.07 -16.21 -25.10
CA GLY A 62 -8.30 -14.96 -25.12
C GLY A 62 -7.07 -15.10 -24.25
N ASP A 63 -5.90 -15.02 -24.88
CA ASP A 63 -4.64 -14.88 -24.16
C ASP A 63 -4.36 -13.40 -23.86
N GLU A 64 -3.57 -13.12 -22.83
CA GLU A 64 -3.21 -11.78 -22.38
C GLU A 64 -4.40 -10.82 -22.21
N ALA A 65 -5.53 -11.36 -21.75
CA ALA A 65 -6.81 -10.68 -21.86
C ALA A 65 -6.86 -9.33 -21.13
N SER A 66 -6.00 -9.14 -20.11
CA SER A 66 -5.88 -7.88 -19.37
C SER A 66 -5.58 -6.65 -20.23
N GLN A 67 -5.05 -6.84 -21.45
CA GLN A 67 -4.78 -5.74 -22.40
C GLN A 67 -6.07 -5.15 -22.96
N PHE A 68 -7.13 -5.96 -23.11
CA PHE A 68 -8.37 -5.56 -23.76
C PHE A 68 -9.63 -5.64 -22.88
N ILE A 69 -9.57 -6.19 -21.67
CA ILE A 69 -10.71 -6.22 -20.71
C ILE A 69 -10.56 -5.24 -19.54
N SER A 70 -9.89 -4.10 -19.79
CA SER A 70 -9.46 -3.21 -18.70
C SER A 70 -10.63 -2.53 -17.97
N GLU A 71 -10.54 -2.42 -16.64
CA GLU A 71 -11.52 -1.74 -15.80
C GLU A 71 -11.72 -0.25 -16.18
N LYS A 72 -10.74 0.36 -16.85
CA LYS A 72 -10.84 1.74 -17.34
C LYS A 72 -11.95 1.92 -18.38
N LEU A 73 -12.24 0.90 -19.18
CA LEU A 73 -13.30 0.93 -20.19
C LEU A 73 -14.70 0.93 -19.54
N ASP A 74 -14.86 0.20 -18.44
CA ASP A 74 -16.11 0.16 -17.66
C ASP A 74 -16.32 1.41 -16.78
N ARG A 75 -15.25 2.05 -16.28
CA ARG A 75 -15.38 3.27 -15.45
C ARG A 75 -15.73 4.53 -16.25
N GLY A 76 -15.34 4.57 -17.54
CA GLY A 76 -15.58 5.72 -18.42
C GLY A 76 -16.94 5.71 -19.12
N SER A 77 -17.60 4.56 -19.19
CA SER A 77 -18.87 4.39 -19.89
C SER A 77 -19.99 4.07 -18.88
N ARG A 78 -21.16 4.70 -19.03
CA ARG A 78 -22.36 4.35 -18.22
C ARG A 78 -22.92 2.96 -18.56
N HIS A 79 -22.20 2.18 -19.36
CA HIS A 79 -22.63 0.93 -19.96
C HIS A 79 -21.54 -0.13 -19.75
N LEU A 80 -21.94 -1.40 -19.64
CA LEU A 80 -21.01 -2.51 -19.56
C LEU A 80 -20.21 -2.63 -20.88
N GLY A 81 -18.90 -2.88 -20.79
CA GLY A 81 -18.09 -3.22 -21.95
C GLY A 81 -18.65 -4.42 -22.74
N PRO A 82 -18.39 -4.51 -24.05
CA PRO A 82 -18.97 -5.52 -24.92
C PRO A 82 -18.61 -6.96 -24.49
N LEU A 83 -17.41 -7.20 -23.94
CA LEU A 83 -17.06 -8.51 -23.40
C LEU A 83 -17.75 -8.81 -22.06
N SER A 84 -18.03 -7.80 -21.24
CA SER A 84 -18.83 -7.97 -20.01
C SER A 84 -20.26 -8.39 -20.34
N LEU A 85 -20.89 -7.78 -21.35
CA LEU A 85 -22.21 -8.19 -21.86
C LEU A 85 -22.19 -9.61 -22.45
N LEU A 86 -21.13 -9.93 -23.19
CA LEU A 86 -20.95 -11.27 -23.74
C LEU A 86 -20.83 -12.31 -22.62
N ALA A 87 -20.05 -12.05 -21.57
CA ALA A 87 -19.88 -12.98 -20.45
C ALA A 87 -21.22 -13.31 -19.77
N GLN A 88 -22.13 -12.34 -19.66
CA GLN A 88 -23.49 -12.56 -19.15
C GLN A 88 -24.34 -13.42 -20.09
N ARG A 89 -24.19 -13.26 -21.41
CA ARG A 89 -25.00 -13.92 -22.44
C ARG A 89 -24.48 -15.30 -22.85
N ALA A 90 -23.17 -15.53 -22.74
CA ALA A 90 -22.54 -16.84 -22.92
C ALA A 90 -23.10 -17.85 -21.92
N ARG A 91 -23.51 -17.39 -20.73
CA ARG A 91 -24.20 -18.19 -19.73
C ARG A 91 -25.57 -18.66 -20.25
N GLY A 92 -25.61 -19.90 -20.72
CA GLY A 92 -26.79 -20.53 -21.32
C GLY A 92 -26.77 -20.61 -22.86
N GLY A 93 -25.77 -20.02 -23.52
CA GLY A 93 -25.65 -19.96 -24.98
C GLY A 93 -24.85 -21.10 -25.63
N SER A 94 -24.59 -22.21 -24.92
CA SER A 94 -23.69 -23.30 -25.35
C SER A 94 -22.30 -22.82 -25.82
N MET A 95 -21.82 -21.70 -25.28
CA MET A 95 -20.52 -21.11 -25.62
C MET A 95 -19.67 -20.99 -24.35
N VAL A 96 -18.41 -21.39 -24.46
CA VAL A 96 -17.40 -21.19 -23.42
C VAL A 96 -16.49 -20.03 -23.81
N VAL A 97 -16.27 -19.12 -22.87
CA VAL A 97 -15.28 -18.04 -23.00
C VAL A 97 -14.23 -18.27 -21.93
N MET A 98 -12.98 -18.46 -22.34
CA MET A 98 -11.82 -18.61 -21.48
C MET A 98 -10.90 -17.42 -21.69
N LEU A 99 -10.56 -16.72 -20.61
CA LEU A 99 -9.68 -15.56 -20.62
C LEU A 99 -8.50 -15.84 -19.70
N ALA A 100 -7.29 -15.89 -20.26
CA ALA A 100 -6.04 -15.97 -19.53
C ALA A 100 -5.43 -14.58 -19.41
N TYR A 101 -4.91 -14.23 -18.22
CA TYR A 101 -4.32 -12.93 -17.96
C TYR A 101 -3.42 -12.97 -16.72
N HIS A 102 -2.39 -12.11 -16.70
CA HIS A 102 -1.46 -12.02 -15.57
C HIS A 102 -1.83 -10.98 -14.51
N ASN A 103 -2.66 -9.98 -14.84
CA ASN A 103 -2.99 -8.85 -13.95
C ASN A 103 -4.48 -8.81 -13.56
N PRO A 104 -4.97 -9.66 -12.63
CA PRO A 104 -6.36 -9.69 -12.19
C PRO A 104 -6.96 -8.34 -11.76
N ALA A 105 -6.17 -7.45 -11.17
CA ALA A 105 -6.64 -6.13 -10.72
C ALA A 105 -7.01 -5.20 -11.89
N LYS A 106 -6.45 -5.43 -13.09
CA LYS A 106 -6.81 -4.67 -14.29
C LYS A 106 -8.10 -5.16 -14.94
N VAL A 107 -8.56 -6.36 -14.60
CA VAL A 107 -9.75 -6.98 -15.20
C VAL A 107 -11.01 -6.48 -14.52
N SER A 108 -12.01 -6.12 -15.33
CA SER A 108 -13.36 -5.75 -14.88
C SER A 108 -13.90 -6.71 -13.82
N ALA A 109 -14.45 -6.14 -12.74
CA ALA A 109 -15.15 -6.91 -11.72
C ALA A 109 -16.38 -7.64 -12.28
N SER A 110 -17.01 -7.11 -13.34
CA SER A 110 -18.15 -7.75 -14.01
C SER A 110 -17.73 -9.06 -14.67
N ILE A 111 -16.62 -9.07 -15.41
CA ILE A 111 -16.08 -10.28 -16.02
C ILE A 111 -15.66 -11.28 -14.93
N ARG A 112 -14.94 -10.81 -13.90
CA ARG A 112 -14.49 -11.68 -12.79
C ARG A 112 -15.65 -12.31 -12.02
N SER A 113 -16.75 -11.59 -11.80
CA SER A 113 -17.93 -12.11 -11.10
C SER A 113 -18.76 -13.07 -11.93
N ASN A 114 -18.80 -12.90 -13.26
CA ASN A 114 -19.54 -13.76 -14.17
C ASN A 114 -18.80 -15.06 -14.56
N ALA A 115 -17.51 -15.18 -14.28
CA ALA A 115 -16.76 -16.41 -14.52
C ALA A 115 -17.33 -17.59 -13.71
N HIS A 116 -17.74 -18.67 -14.40
CA HIS A 116 -18.23 -19.87 -13.71
C HIS A 116 -17.09 -20.66 -13.07
N LEU A 117 -15.97 -20.80 -13.78
CA LEU A 117 -14.78 -21.49 -13.32
C LEU A 117 -13.61 -20.51 -13.35
N ARG A 118 -12.81 -20.52 -12.28
CA ARG A 118 -11.62 -19.68 -12.13
C ARG A 118 -10.46 -20.57 -11.74
N PHE A 119 -9.31 -20.34 -12.36
CA PHE A 119 -8.02 -20.89 -11.96
C PHE A 119 -7.11 -19.71 -11.65
N CYS A 120 -6.53 -19.70 -10.46
CA CYS A 120 -5.52 -18.73 -10.07
C CYS A 120 -4.22 -19.46 -9.82
N GLY A 121 -3.22 -19.18 -10.65
CA GLY A 121 -1.84 -19.63 -10.41
C GLY A 121 -1.18 -18.79 -9.33
N ARG A 122 0.15 -18.87 -9.27
CA ARG A 122 0.95 -18.06 -8.36
C ARG A 122 0.78 -16.57 -8.61
N LEU A 123 0.57 -15.80 -7.54
CA LEU A 123 0.50 -14.34 -7.57
C LEU A 123 1.33 -13.74 -6.43
N ASP A 124 2.15 -12.75 -6.75
CA ASP A 124 3.02 -12.06 -5.79
C ASP A 124 2.57 -10.61 -5.51
N ASP A 125 1.75 -10.01 -6.38
CA ASP A 125 1.22 -8.64 -6.18
C ASP A 125 0.01 -8.61 -5.24
N ALA A 126 0.04 -7.73 -4.24
CA ALA A 126 -1.01 -7.63 -3.24
C ALA A 126 -2.36 -7.13 -3.80
N THR A 127 -2.33 -6.30 -4.84
CA THR A 127 -3.53 -5.78 -5.51
C THR A 127 -4.22 -6.89 -6.29
N ASP A 128 -3.44 -7.69 -7.01
CA ASP A 128 -3.94 -8.87 -7.74
C ASP A 128 -4.43 -9.96 -6.79
N ILE A 129 -3.71 -10.22 -5.69
CA ILE A 129 -4.17 -11.14 -4.63
C ILE A 129 -5.50 -10.67 -4.05
N ALA A 130 -5.67 -9.37 -3.78
CA ALA A 130 -6.94 -8.84 -3.29
C ALA A 130 -8.06 -8.97 -4.33
N ALA A 131 -7.75 -8.73 -5.61
CA ALA A 131 -8.68 -8.88 -6.72
C ALA A 131 -9.16 -10.34 -6.88
N VAL A 132 -8.25 -11.31 -6.80
CA VAL A 132 -8.59 -12.74 -6.83
C VAL A 132 -9.31 -13.17 -5.57
N ARG A 133 -8.87 -12.72 -4.39
CA ARG A 133 -9.53 -13.02 -3.10
C ARG A 133 -11.01 -12.69 -3.17
N ASN A 134 -11.34 -11.50 -3.67
CA ASN A 134 -12.74 -11.07 -3.81
C ASN A 134 -13.48 -11.90 -4.87
N GLY A 135 -12.85 -12.20 -6.01
CA GLY A 135 -13.46 -12.96 -7.11
C GLY A 135 -13.66 -14.45 -6.83
N CYS A 136 -12.81 -15.05 -5.99
CA CYS A 136 -12.85 -16.48 -5.65
C CYS A 136 -13.38 -16.74 -4.23
N SER A 137 -13.75 -15.69 -3.48
CA SER A 137 -14.20 -15.76 -2.09
C SER A 137 -13.18 -16.46 -1.17
N LEU A 138 -11.89 -16.18 -1.37
CA LEU A 138 -10.83 -16.78 -0.56
C LEU A 138 -10.84 -16.19 0.86
N THR A 139 -10.56 -17.03 1.86
CA THR A 139 -10.20 -16.53 3.20
C THR A 139 -8.90 -15.73 3.14
N PRO A 140 -8.63 -14.85 4.12
CA PRO A 140 -7.34 -14.17 4.20
C PRO A 140 -6.15 -15.13 4.14
N ASP A 141 -6.30 -16.33 4.69
CA ASP A 141 -5.23 -17.34 4.76
C ASP A 141 -5.03 -18.03 3.42
N GLN A 142 -6.11 -18.42 2.74
CA GLN A 142 -6.06 -18.95 1.38
C GLN A 142 -5.47 -17.94 0.39
N ALA A 143 -5.85 -16.66 0.51
CA ALA A 143 -5.30 -15.59 -0.33
C ALA A 143 -3.79 -15.42 -0.13
N ARG A 144 -3.30 -15.52 1.12
CA ARG A 144 -1.85 -15.49 1.40
C ARG A 144 -1.10 -16.68 0.83
N ARG A 145 -1.76 -17.82 0.59
CA ARG A 145 -1.14 -19.01 -0.01
C ARG A 145 -0.94 -18.90 -1.53
N LEU A 146 -1.56 -17.93 -2.21
CA LEU A 146 -1.40 -17.75 -3.65
C LEU A 146 0.04 -17.47 -4.07
N SER A 147 0.84 -16.80 -3.23
CA SER A 147 2.27 -16.55 -3.51
C SER A 147 3.18 -17.76 -3.30
N TYR A 148 2.63 -18.84 -2.72
CA TYR A 148 3.35 -20.08 -2.44
C TYR A 148 2.92 -21.23 -3.36
N LEU A 149 2.04 -20.99 -4.33
CA LEU A 149 1.70 -21.99 -5.32
C LEU A 149 2.92 -22.28 -6.21
N ASP A 150 3.22 -23.57 -6.39
CA ASP A 150 4.26 -23.99 -7.32
C ASP A 150 3.81 -23.80 -8.77
N ILE A 151 4.77 -23.90 -9.70
CA ILE A 151 4.46 -23.93 -11.13
C ILE A 151 3.54 -25.12 -11.41
N GLY A 152 2.43 -24.86 -12.09
CA GLY A 152 1.41 -25.87 -12.37
C GLY A 152 0.41 -26.11 -11.23
N GLN A 153 0.57 -25.48 -10.06
CA GLN A 153 -0.47 -25.44 -9.03
C GLN A 153 -1.42 -24.26 -9.24
N PHE A 154 -2.71 -24.52 -9.05
CA PHE A 154 -3.77 -23.53 -9.19
C PHE A 154 -4.74 -23.61 -8.04
N MET A 155 -5.10 -22.46 -7.47
CA MET A 155 -6.31 -22.33 -6.67
C MET A 155 -7.50 -22.24 -7.62
N ALA A 156 -8.40 -23.22 -7.59
CA ALA A 156 -9.58 -23.27 -8.43
C ALA A 156 -10.85 -22.92 -7.64
N LYS A 157 -11.78 -22.25 -8.30
CA LYS A 157 -13.14 -22.01 -7.79
C LYS A 157 -14.15 -22.26 -8.88
N MET A 158 -15.09 -23.17 -8.62
CA MET A 158 -16.24 -23.42 -9.47
C MET A 158 -17.49 -22.79 -8.85
N GLY A 159 -18.31 -22.12 -9.65
CA GLY A 159 -19.61 -21.62 -9.24
C GLY A 159 -20.58 -22.78 -9.05
N SER A 160 -21.53 -22.64 -8.12
CA SER A 160 -22.68 -23.54 -7.88
C SER A 160 -22.41 -24.99 -7.41
N ARG A 161 -21.34 -25.67 -7.85
CA ARG A 161 -21.06 -27.07 -7.47
C ARG A 161 -20.10 -27.21 -6.29
N TYR A 162 -19.04 -26.43 -6.27
CA TYR A 162 -18.04 -26.44 -5.20
C TYR A 162 -18.01 -25.09 -4.53
N PHE A 163 -18.67 -24.96 -3.38
CA PHE A 163 -18.79 -23.67 -2.68
C PHE A 163 -17.44 -23.18 -2.14
N GLU A 164 -16.53 -24.09 -1.85
CA GLU A 164 -15.19 -23.76 -1.37
C GLU A 164 -14.14 -23.79 -2.51
N PRO A 165 -13.13 -22.91 -2.47
CA PRO A 165 -11.95 -23.02 -3.31
C PRO A 165 -11.16 -24.29 -3.03
N PHE A 166 -10.57 -24.91 -4.05
CA PHE A 166 -9.77 -26.13 -3.92
C PHE A 166 -8.48 -26.03 -4.75
N LEU A 167 -7.45 -26.75 -4.32
CA LEU A 167 -6.16 -26.80 -5.02
C LEU A 167 -6.25 -27.80 -6.18
N VAL A 168 -5.72 -27.42 -7.33
CA VAL A 168 -5.58 -28.26 -8.51
C VAL A 168 -4.14 -28.27 -8.96
N GLN A 169 -3.61 -29.45 -9.22
CA GLN A 169 -2.31 -29.62 -9.86
C GLN A 169 -2.57 -29.91 -11.34
N SER A 170 -2.06 -29.05 -12.21
CA SER A 170 -1.96 -29.39 -13.62
C SER A 170 -0.98 -30.53 -13.78
N ALA A 171 -1.36 -31.53 -14.57
CA ALA A 171 -0.47 -32.62 -14.98
C ALA A 171 0.62 -32.14 -15.96
N ALA A 172 0.66 -30.85 -16.31
CA ALA A 172 1.41 -30.37 -17.46
C ALA A 172 2.92 -30.64 -17.36
N VAL A 173 3.40 -31.28 -18.43
CA VAL A 173 4.74 -31.19 -19.00
C VAL A 173 5.36 -29.86 -18.60
N LEU A 174 6.32 -29.91 -17.68
CA LEU A 174 7.23 -28.81 -17.40
C LEU A 174 7.95 -28.52 -18.72
N GLN A 175 7.42 -27.61 -19.52
CA GLN A 175 8.21 -26.98 -20.57
C GLN A 175 9.34 -26.28 -19.80
N PRO A 176 10.60 -26.72 -19.94
CA PRO A 176 11.70 -26.03 -19.29
C PRO A 176 11.60 -24.56 -19.71
N GLY A 177 11.74 -23.64 -18.76
CA GLY A 177 11.78 -22.22 -19.07
C GLY A 177 12.85 -21.94 -20.14
N PRO A 178 12.72 -20.84 -20.90
CA PRO A 178 13.68 -20.51 -21.94
C PRO A 178 15.08 -20.49 -21.34
N SER A 179 16.02 -21.15 -22.01
CA SER A 179 17.41 -21.19 -21.59
C SER A 179 17.99 -19.77 -21.52
N ALA A 180 19.05 -19.56 -20.72
CA ALA A 180 19.76 -18.28 -20.71
C ALA A 180 20.21 -17.86 -22.13
N THR A 181 20.51 -18.86 -22.98
CA THR A 181 20.83 -18.69 -24.40
C THR A 181 19.63 -18.17 -25.19
N GLU A 182 18.44 -18.75 -25.06
CA GLU A 182 17.22 -18.25 -25.71
C GLU A 182 16.84 -16.83 -25.27
N ILE A 183 16.96 -16.54 -23.97
CA ILE A 183 16.75 -15.18 -23.44
C ILE A 183 17.74 -14.21 -24.09
N HIS A 184 19.02 -14.59 -24.18
CA HIS A 184 20.05 -13.75 -24.79
C HIS A 184 19.79 -13.52 -26.29
N THR A 185 19.46 -14.58 -27.04
CA THR A 185 19.16 -14.51 -28.48
C THR A 185 17.91 -13.65 -28.74
N THR A 186 16.85 -13.81 -27.94
CA THR A 186 15.60 -13.04 -28.07
C THR A 186 15.81 -11.56 -27.76
N ASN A 187 16.64 -11.26 -26.75
CA ASN A 187 16.94 -9.88 -26.38
C ASN A 187 18.01 -9.23 -27.28
N MET A 188 18.74 -10.00 -28.08
CA MET A 188 19.88 -9.50 -28.84
C MET A 188 19.47 -8.47 -29.90
N GLU A 189 18.36 -8.71 -30.59
CA GLU A 189 17.78 -7.76 -31.56
C GLU A 189 17.28 -6.50 -30.86
N LEU A 190 16.62 -6.65 -29.71
CA LEU A 190 16.10 -5.54 -28.90
C LEU A 190 17.24 -4.68 -28.32
N LEU A 191 18.34 -5.32 -27.91
CA LEU A 191 19.55 -4.66 -27.43
C LEU A 191 20.31 -3.95 -28.56
N ALA A 192 20.21 -4.43 -29.80
CA ALA A 192 20.81 -3.81 -30.97
C ALA A 192 20.07 -2.52 -31.40
N GLU A 193 18.77 -2.41 -31.08
CA GLU A 193 17.98 -1.20 -31.32
C GLU A 193 18.19 -0.12 -30.25
N LEU A 194 18.71 -0.47 -29.08
CA LEU A 194 19.02 0.52 -28.05
C LEU A 194 20.22 1.36 -28.50
N PRO A 195 20.16 2.70 -28.31
CA PRO A 195 21.30 3.55 -28.60
C PRO A 195 22.51 3.03 -27.81
N PRO A 196 23.73 3.05 -28.41
CA PRO A 196 24.92 2.63 -27.71
C PRO A 196 25.00 3.38 -26.39
N PHE A 197 25.11 2.62 -25.31
CA PHE A 197 25.20 3.17 -23.98
C PHE A 197 26.47 4.04 -23.90
N VAL A 198 26.31 5.35 -24.07
CA VAL A 198 27.40 6.30 -23.90
C VAL A 198 27.64 6.42 -22.41
N TYR A 199 28.64 5.68 -21.93
CA TYR A 199 29.14 5.83 -20.57
C TYR A 199 29.75 7.21 -20.42
N ASP A 200 28.94 8.17 -19.99
CA ASP A 200 29.39 9.51 -19.63
C ASP A 200 30.10 9.41 -18.27
N SER A 201 31.41 9.22 -18.32
CA SER A 201 32.28 9.17 -17.14
C SER A 201 32.15 10.40 -16.21
N GLN A 202 31.63 11.53 -16.70
CA GLN A 202 31.40 12.75 -15.93
C GLN A 202 29.98 12.84 -15.34
N LYS A 203 29.02 12.07 -15.87
CA LYS A 203 27.69 11.82 -15.26
C LYS A 203 27.61 10.49 -14.52
N VAL A 204 28.75 9.89 -14.22
CA VAL A 204 28.85 8.95 -13.12
C VAL A 204 28.60 9.78 -11.86
N PHE A 205 27.33 9.84 -11.43
CA PHE A 205 27.08 10.05 -10.02
C PHE A 205 27.94 9.02 -9.32
N PRO A 206 28.89 9.42 -8.46
CA PRO A 206 29.59 8.45 -7.67
C PRO A 206 28.49 7.71 -6.91
N LEU A 207 28.26 6.45 -7.28
CA LEU A 207 27.59 5.51 -6.39
C LEU A 207 28.60 5.17 -5.28
N ALA A 208 29.18 6.20 -4.67
CA ALA A 208 29.70 6.14 -3.32
C ALA A 208 28.47 6.14 -2.40
N PHE A 209 27.70 5.05 -2.46
CA PHE A 209 27.17 4.48 -1.24
C PHE A 209 28.22 3.49 -0.73
N SER A 210 29.39 4.04 -0.39
CA SER A 210 30.15 3.55 0.74
C SER A 210 29.35 3.92 2.01
N LEU A 211 28.21 3.26 2.22
CA LEU A 211 27.88 2.90 3.58
C LEU A 211 28.90 1.82 3.93
N GLY A 212 29.95 2.23 4.64
CA GLY A 212 30.85 1.31 5.30
C GLY A 212 30.07 0.49 6.33
N ILE A 213 29.36 -0.53 5.86
CA ILE A 213 28.82 -1.60 6.69
C ILE A 213 29.54 -2.85 6.23
N ASN A 214 30.73 -3.01 6.78
CA ASN A 214 31.33 -4.32 6.92
C ASN A 214 30.39 -5.18 7.77
N ASN A 215 30.16 -6.41 7.32
CA ASN A 215 29.52 -7.53 8.02
C ASN A 215 28.00 -7.48 8.21
N GLU A 216 27.35 -8.59 7.85
CA GLU A 216 26.13 -9.22 8.38
C GLU A 216 25.33 -8.46 9.47
N GLU A 217 24.91 -7.21 9.23
CA GLU A 217 24.05 -6.50 10.16
C GLU A 217 22.68 -7.20 10.18
N SER A 218 22.25 -7.64 11.36
CA SER A 218 21.00 -8.38 11.51
C SER A 218 19.82 -7.51 11.05
N LEU A 219 18.75 -8.16 10.58
CA LEU A 219 17.54 -7.45 10.17
C LEU A 219 16.99 -6.55 11.28
N ASP A 220 17.08 -7.00 12.53
CA ASP A 220 16.63 -6.28 13.70
C ASP A 220 17.35 -4.94 13.86
N MET A 221 18.68 -4.93 13.69
CA MET A 221 19.48 -3.71 13.73
C MET A 221 19.15 -2.76 12.59
N LEU A 222 18.92 -3.30 11.38
CA LEU A 222 18.47 -2.49 10.24
C LEU A 222 17.10 -1.85 10.50
N VAL A 223 16.17 -2.59 11.11
CA VAL A 223 14.83 -2.06 11.45
C VAL A 223 14.91 -1.02 12.57
N LEU A 224 15.72 -1.20 13.61
CA LEU A 224 15.92 -0.20 14.66
C LEU A 224 16.48 1.11 14.10
N ARG A 225 17.50 1.04 13.22
CA ARG A 225 18.04 2.21 12.52
C ARG A 225 17.02 2.86 11.59
N ASP A 226 16.12 2.08 11.01
CA ASP A 226 15.03 2.60 10.20
C ASP A 226 13.96 3.32 11.04
N ILE A 227 13.63 2.79 12.22
CA ILE A 227 12.73 3.45 13.18
C ILE A 227 13.35 4.78 13.60
N HIS A 228 14.63 4.77 13.98
CA HIS A 228 15.40 5.96 14.32
C HIS A 228 15.37 6.99 13.20
N SER A 229 15.74 6.59 11.98
CA SER A 229 15.86 7.53 10.86
C SER A 229 14.52 8.04 10.33
N ARG A 230 13.41 7.33 10.58
CA ARG A 230 12.07 7.63 10.02
C ARG A 230 10.96 7.25 11.02
N PRO A 231 10.85 7.93 12.17
CA PRO A 231 9.94 7.53 13.26
C PRO A 231 8.47 7.71 12.88
N PHE A 232 8.16 8.65 11.97
CA PHE A 232 6.79 9.00 11.58
C PHE A 232 6.18 8.09 10.51
N LEU A 233 6.86 7.01 10.11
CA LEU A 233 6.29 6.04 9.17
C LEU A 233 5.48 5.00 9.92
N ASN A 234 4.22 4.84 9.51
CA ASN A 234 3.45 3.68 9.96
C ASN A 234 4.01 2.39 9.35
N VAL A 235 3.65 1.23 9.90
CA VAL A 235 4.12 -0.08 9.41
C VAL A 235 3.97 -0.26 7.90
N SER A 236 2.84 0.17 7.33
CA SER A 236 2.57 -0.03 5.90
C SER A 236 3.50 0.83 5.04
N GLU A 237 3.74 2.08 5.43
CA GLU A 237 4.69 2.98 4.76
C GLU A 237 6.13 2.54 4.94
N ARG A 238 6.48 2.08 6.15
CA ARG A 238 7.79 1.50 6.45
C ARG A 238 8.08 0.32 5.52
N CYS A 239 7.16 -0.63 5.40
CA CYS A 239 7.33 -1.78 4.50
C CYS A 239 7.49 -1.39 3.02
N LYS A 240 6.81 -0.33 2.58
CA LYS A 240 6.91 0.16 1.19
C LYS A 240 8.24 0.82 0.88
N THR A 241 8.94 1.33 1.87
CA THR A 241 10.10 2.21 1.67
C THR A 241 11.39 1.61 2.24
N PHE A 242 11.28 0.73 3.23
CA PHE A 242 12.39 0.00 3.82
C PHE A 242 12.94 -1.02 2.81
N LYS A 243 14.24 -0.93 2.56
CA LYS A 243 14.98 -1.81 1.66
C LYS A 243 16.21 -2.33 2.39
N SER A 244 16.47 -3.63 2.27
CA SER A 244 17.76 -4.22 2.63
C SER A 244 18.44 -4.70 1.36
N ASN A 245 19.70 -4.31 1.16
CA ASN A 245 20.47 -4.61 -0.06
C ASN A 245 19.72 -4.24 -1.36
N GLY A 246 19.06 -3.08 -1.35
CA GLY A 246 18.28 -2.58 -2.50
C GLY A 246 16.94 -3.28 -2.76
N LYS A 247 16.62 -4.36 -2.02
CA LYS A 247 15.37 -5.12 -2.16
C LYS A 247 14.38 -4.76 -1.05
N HIS A 248 13.10 -4.67 -1.41
CA HIS A 248 12.04 -4.51 -0.43
C HIS A 248 11.93 -5.74 0.46
N ILE A 249 11.82 -5.53 1.76
CA ILE A 249 11.61 -6.60 2.71
C ILE A 249 10.11 -6.87 2.82
N LYS A 250 9.74 -8.16 2.78
CA LYS A 250 8.33 -8.58 2.91
C LYS A 250 7.73 -8.03 4.20
N ARG A 251 6.47 -7.57 4.14
CA ARG A 251 5.76 -6.96 5.26
C ARG A 251 5.71 -7.86 6.48
N GLU A 252 5.54 -9.16 6.30
CA GLU A 252 5.43 -10.16 7.35
C GLU A 252 6.73 -10.22 8.16
N ILE A 253 7.87 -10.12 7.48
CA ILE A 253 9.19 -10.17 8.10
C ILE A 253 9.41 -8.90 8.93
N VAL A 254 9.14 -7.72 8.34
CA VAL A 254 9.24 -6.44 9.07
C VAL A 254 8.29 -6.42 10.27
N THR A 255 7.06 -6.92 10.11
CA THR A 255 6.08 -6.96 11.21
C THR A 255 6.51 -7.91 12.32
N SER A 256 7.08 -9.07 11.99
CA SER A 256 7.58 -10.04 12.98
C SER A 256 8.82 -9.52 13.71
N CYS A 257 9.71 -8.84 12.98
CA CYS A 257 10.87 -8.14 13.55
C CYS A 257 10.42 -7.05 14.53
N LEU A 258 9.49 -6.17 14.12
CA LEU A 258 8.92 -5.14 15.01
C LEU A 258 8.26 -5.72 16.26
N TYR A 259 7.57 -6.85 16.14
CA TYR A 259 6.98 -7.54 17.29
C TYR A 259 8.05 -8.06 18.26
N THR A 260 9.13 -8.64 17.72
CA THR A 260 10.27 -9.14 18.51
C THR A 260 10.98 -7.99 19.22
N LEU A 261 11.32 -6.92 18.48
CA LEU A 261 11.94 -5.71 19.02
C LEU A 261 11.10 -5.04 20.12
N CYS A 262 9.76 -5.08 20.02
CA CYS A 262 8.88 -4.62 21.09
C CYS A 262 8.91 -5.52 22.32
N ASN A 263 8.86 -6.84 22.15
CA ASN A 263 8.96 -7.78 23.26
C ASN A 263 10.31 -7.69 23.98
N ASP A 264 11.38 -7.41 23.24
CA ASP A 264 12.73 -7.23 23.76
C ASP A 264 12.92 -5.85 24.41
N GLY A 265 11.90 -4.99 24.41
CA GLY A 265 11.94 -3.65 25.00
C GLY A 265 12.82 -2.65 24.24
N LEU A 266 13.21 -2.95 22.99
CA LEU A 266 14.07 -2.09 22.16
C LEU A 266 13.28 -1.02 21.40
N CYS A 267 12.00 -1.27 21.13
CA CYS A 267 11.09 -0.24 20.60
C CYS A 267 9.71 -0.36 21.22
N ASP A 268 8.93 0.71 21.16
CA ASP A 268 7.53 0.73 21.58
C ASP A 268 6.70 1.39 20.46
N TYR A 269 5.38 1.39 20.56
CA TYR A 269 4.52 1.98 19.55
C TYR A 269 3.32 2.71 20.12
N VAL A 270 2.90 3.77 19.43
CA VAL A 270 1.58 4.38 19.59
C VAL A 270 0.68 3.94 18.46
N SER A 271 -0.62 3.82 18.75
CA SER A 271 -1.61 3.44 17.75
C SER A 271 -2.76 4.42 17.69
N PHE A 272 -2.93 5.05 16.52
CA PHE A 272 -4.00 6.02 16.29
C PHE A 272 -4.52 5.97 14.86
N LYS A 273 -5.72 6.51 14.67
CA LYS A 273 -6.34 6.66 13.35
C LYS A 273 -6.06 8.07 12.83
N MET A 274 -5.41 8.18 11.67
CA MET A 274 -5.31 9.46 10.96
C MET A 274 -6.66 9.88 10.37
N ASN A 275 -7.53 8.91 10.04
CA ASN A 275 -8.80 9.14 9.36
C ASN A 275 -9.89 8.26 10.00
N ASN A 276 -11.17 8.65 9.90
CA ASN A 276 -12.31 7.85 10.38
C ASN A 276 -12.52 6.51 9.64
N ARG A 277 -11.65 6.14 8.71
CA ARG A 277 -11.71 4.89 7.94
C ARG A 277 -10.52 3.99 8.27
N GLY A 278 -10.78 2.70 8.42
CA GLY A 278 -9.76 1.68 8.66
C GLY A 278 -9.44 1.41 10.13
N LYS A 279 -8.47 0.52 10.36
CA LYS A 279 -7.92 0.22 11.68
C LYS A 279 -6.88 1.28 12.07
N PRO A 280 -6.67 1.55 13.37
CA PRO A 280 -5.56 2.39 13.83
C PRO A 280 -4.23 1.92 13.23
N SER A 281 -3.43 2.87 12.75
CA SER A 281 -2.07 2.62 12.31
C SER A 281 -1.15 2.55 13.52
N LYS A 282 -0.11 1.70 13.47
CA LYS A 282 0.94 1.66 14.49
C LYS A 282 2.15 2.45 14.01
N PHE A 283 2.67 3.31 14.87
CA PHE A 283 3.89 4.10 14.67
C PHE A 283 4.87 3.74 15.78
N TYR A 284 6.07 3.33 15.39
CA TYR A 284 7.07 2.79 16.31
C TYR A 284 8.11 3.85 16.62
N PHE A 285 8.61 3.84 17.86
CA PHE A 285 9.70 4.68 18.34
C PHE A 285 10.66 3.85 19.18
N LEU A 286 11.92 4.28 19.26
CA LEU A 286 12.92 3.58 20.06
C LEU A 286 12.74 3.89 21.55
N THR A 287 12.97 2.88 22.38
CA THR A 287 13.17 3.06 23.83
C THR A 287 14.62 3.48 24.10
N ASP A 288 14.96 3.82 25.35
CA ASP A 288 16.35 4.07 25.75
C ASP A 288 17.27 2.89 25.42
N ASP A 289 16.79 1.65 25.59
CA ASP A 289 17.51 0.44 25.19
C ASP A 289 17.68 0.33 23.68
N GLY A 290 16.67 0.71 22.90
CA GLY A 290 16.76 0.79 21.44
C GLY A 290 17.84 1.76 20.97
N TYR A 291 17.89 2.96 21.56
CA TYR A 291 18.92 3.96 21.26
C TYR A 291 20.32 3.44 21.62
N ARG A 292 20.47 2.82 22.80
CA ARG A 292 21.73 2.17 23.22
C ARG A 292 22.15 1.08 22.23
N ALA A 293 21.21 0.24 21.79
CA ALA A 293 21.49 -0.87 20.87
C ALA A 293 22.07 -0.40 19.53
N ILE A 294 21.56 0.71 18.97
CA ILE A 294 22.06 1.27 17.70
C ILE A 294 23.27 2.19 17.86
N GLY A 295 23.78 2.39 19.09
CA GLY A 295 24.89 3.29 19.37
C GLY A 295 24.59 4.76 19.07
N SER A 296 23.30 5.15 19.09
CA SER A 296 22.87 6.52 18.87
C SER A 296 22.50 7.15 20.21
N PRO A 297 22.98 8.36 20.54
CA PRO A 297 22.60 9.00 21.78
C PRO A 297 21.11 9.38 21.70
N SER A 298 20.35 9.11 22.77
CA SER A 298 18.89 9.30 22.82
C SER A 298 18.44 10.75 22.66
N ASP A 299 19.37 11.69 22.79
CA ASP A 299 19.17 13.13 22.71
C ASP A 299 19.10 13.69 21.26
N ARG A 300 19.35 12.86 20.23
CA ARG A 300 19.56 13.34 18.87
C ARG A 300 18.84 12.53 17.81
N PHE A 301 17.53 12.69 17.66
CA PHE A 301 16.96 12.69 16.31
C PHE A 301 15.49 13.14 16.20
N ILE A 302 15.23 14.15 15.36
CA ILE A 302 13.98 14.26 14.59
C ILE A 302 14.34 14.68 13.15
N PRO A 303 14.08 13.85 12.12
CA PRO A 303 14.26 14.23 10.73
C PRO A 303 13.05 15.04 10.24
N ARG A 304 13.30 15.92 9.27
CA ARG A 304 12.30 16.77 8.60
C ARG A 304 11.33 15.91 7.78
N GLY A 305 10.02 16.05 8.04
CA GLY A 305 8.92 15.43 7.30
C GLY A 305 7.63 16.27 7.46
N GLY A 306 6.68 16.14 6.52
CA GLY A 306 5.51 17.04 6.37
C GLY A 306 4.69 17.28 7.65
N SER A 307 4.17 18.51 7.79
CA SER A 307 3.68 19.07 9.06
C SER A 307 2.51 18.33 9.71
N SER A 308 1.57 17.75 8.95
CA SER A 308 0.31 17.24 9.52
C SER A 308 0.40 15.87 10.21
N SER A 309 1.07 14.88 9.61
CA SER A 309 1.21 13.55 10.22
C SER A 309 2.17 13.58 11.42
N LYS A 310 3.19 14.45 11.36
CA LYS A 310 4.09 14.72 12.48
C LYS A 310 3.32 15.27 13.68
N HIS A 311 2.54 16.31 13.46
CA HIS A 311 1.75 16.95 14.51
C HIS A 311 0.77 15.97 15.19
N CYS A 312 0.00 15.21 14.41
CA CYS A 312 -0.88 14.17 14.94
C CYS A 312 -0.14 13.08 15.74
N TYR A 313 1.01 12.61 15.24
CA TYR A 313 1.83 11.63 15.96
C TYR A 313 2.28 12.19 17.30
N GLN A 314 2.71 13.45 17.33
CA GLN A 314 3.21 14.10 18.53
C GLN A 314 2.11 14.29 19.58
N GLN A 315 0.91 14.69 19.17
CA GLN A 315 -0.26 14.78 20.08
C GLN A 315 -0.59 13.42 20.69
N GLU A 316 -0.61 12.36 19.87
CA GLU A 316 -0.92 10.99 20.31
C GLU A 316 0.18 10.40 21.18
N PHE A 317 1.44 10.73 20.90
CA PHE A 317 2.58 10.36 21.75
C PHE A 317 2.47 11.03 23.12
N PHE A 318 2.17 12.33 23.16
CA PHE A 318 2.01 13.06 24.40
C PHE A 318 0.87 12.48 25.27
N ILE A 319 -0.29 12.21 24.66
CA ILE A 319 -1.43 11.65 25.38
C ILE A 319 -1.19 10.18 25.75
N GLY A 320 -0.93 9.35 24.74
CA GLY A 320 -0.94 7.90 24.85
C GLY A 320 0.27 7.33 25.57
N LYS A 321 1.38 8.07 25.63
CA LYS A 321 2.58 7.66 26.38
C LYS A 321 2.75 8.50 27.64
N ILE A 322 2.93 9.80 27.51
CA ILE A 322 3.42 10.62 28.62
C ILE A 322 2.32 10.85 29.67
N LEU A 323 1.15 11.32 29.25
CA LEU A 323 0.04 11.54 30.18
C LEU A 323 -0.46 10.20 30.74
N HIS A 324 -0.62 9.18 29.88
CA HIS A 324 -1.05 7.85 30.28
C HIS A 324 -0.11 7.19 31.31
N ASP A 325 1.21 7.20 31.09
CA ASP A 325 2.19 6.60 32.00
C ASP A 325 2.20 7.29 33.37
N LYS A 326 1.77 8.55 33.43
CA LYS A 326 1.58 9.33 34.68
C LYS A 326 0.16 9.25 35.26
N GLY A 327 -0.73 8.46 34.66
CA GLY A 327 -2.13 8.35 35.09
C GLY A 327 -2.96 9.62 34.89
N ILE A 328 -2.57 10.48 33.95
CA ILE A 328 -3.24 11.74 33.63
C ILE A 328 -4.09 11.54 32.36
N SER A 329 -5.36 11.97 32.40
CA SER A 329 -6.23 11.94 31.23
C SER A 329 -6.06 13.22 30.40
N GLY A 330 -5.60 13.07 29.16
CA GLY A 330 -5.53 14.15 28.17
C GLY A 330 -6.46 13.93 26.99
N LYS A 331 -6.77 15.00 26.26
CA LYS A 331 -7.60 14.97 25.06
C LYS A 331 -6.99 15.84 23.96
N LYS A 332 -6.96 15.32 22.73
CA LYS A 332 -6.55 16.08 21.54
C LYS A 332 -7.61 17.11 21.17
N GLU A 333 -7.16 18.23 20.60
CA GLU A 333 -8.06 19.27 20.09
C GLU A 333 -9.09 19.63 21.18
N TYR A 334 -8.61 19.84 22.42
CA TYR A 334 -9.48 20.08 23.56
C TYR A 334 -9.91 21.54 23.56
N SER A 335 -11.19 21.79 23.27
CA SER A 335 -11.73 23.14 23.29
C SER A 335 -12.18 23.54 24.69
N ARG A 336 -11.77 24.72 25.12
CA ARG A 336 -12.16 25.35 26.39
C ARG A 336 -12.32 26.84 26.12
N GLY A 337 -13.42 27.45 26.60
CA GLY A 337 -13.64 28.90 26.49
C GLY A 337 -13.47 29.51 25.09
N GLY A 338 -13.70 28.72 24.03
CA GLY A 338 -13.54 29.14 22.64
C GLY A 338 -12.11 29.04 22.08
N THR A 339 -11.11 28.68 22.88
CA THR A 339 -9.77 28.32 22.41
C THR A 339 -9.66 26.80 22.24
N LEU A 340 -8.75 26.37 21.37
CA LEU A 340 -8.53 24.96 21.05
C LEU A 340 -7.06 24.64 21.34
N ALA A 341 -6.82 23.76 22.31
CA ALA A 341 -5.50 23.23 22.62
C ALA A 341 -5.17 22.03 21.73
N ASP A 342 -3.93 21.91 21.26
CA ASP A 342 -3.45 20.70 20.59
C ASP A 342 -3.65 19.47 21.49
N VAL A 343 -3.21 19.56 22.74
CA VAL A 343 -3.57 18.62 23.80
C VAL A 343 -3.95 19.40 25.05
N GLY A 344 -5.17 19.17 25.54
CA GLY A 344 -5.60 19.72 26.81
C GLY A 344 -5.79 18.63 27.87
N PHE A 345 -5.41 18.94 29.11
CA PHE A 345 -5.52 18.01 30.24
C PHE A 345 -5.68 18.74 31.57
N THR A 346 -6.02 18.00 32.63
CA THR A 346 -6.11 18.52 33.99
C THR A 346 -5.10 17.82 34.88
N HIS A 347 -4.29 18.60 35.60
CA HIS A 347 -3.35 18.07 36.59
C HIS A 347 -3.39 18.94 37.84
N LYS A 348 -3.59 18.31 39.01
CA LYS A 348 -3.66 19.00 40.32
C LYS A 348 -4.63 20.20 40.37
N GLY A 349 -5.76 20.08 39.67
CA GLY A 349 -6.79 21.12 39.62
C GLY A 349 -6.54 22.24 38.61
N LEU A 350 -5.39 22.25 37.92
CA LEU A 350 -5.07 23.20 36.86
C LEU A 350 -5.45 22.61 35.50
N PHE A 351 -5.99 23.47 34.62
CA PHE A 351 -6.22 23.18 33.22
C PHE A 351 -5.02 23.62 32.41
N ILE A 352 -4.41 22.64 31.75
CA ILE A 352 -3.15 22.80 31.06
C ILE A 352 -3.38 22.58 29.57
N ASP A 353 -2.91 23.54 28.79
CA ASP A 353 -2.80 23.49 27.34
C ASP A 353 -1.36 23.09 26.97
N ALA A 354 -1.21 22.07 26.13
CA ALA A 354 0.07 21.67 25.56
C ALA A 354 0.02 21.84 24.03
N GLU A 355 0.68 22.89 23.55
CA GLU A 355 0.83 23.23 22.14
C GLU A 355 2.06 22.53 21.56
N ILE A 356 1.91 21.94 20.37
CA ILE A 356 2.98 21.20 19.70
C ILE A 356 3.38 21.98 18.44
N SER A 357 4.40 22.83 18.61
CA SER A 357 4.84 23.70 17.53
C SER A 357 5.69 22.95 16.50
N VAL A 358 5.12 22.79 15.31
CA VAL A 358 5.84 22.36 14.10
C VAL A 358 6.36 23.54 13.27
N THR A 359 6.03 24.78 13.64
CA THR A 359 6.48 26.00 12.98
C THR A 359 7.82 26.48 13.55
N THR A 360 8.54 27.27 12.77
CA THR A 360 9.76 27.96 13.22
C THR A 360 9.47 29.39 13.73
N SER A 361 8.20 29.82 13.73
CA SER A 361 7.80 31.17 14.13
C SER A 361 7.51 31.27 15.63
N ALA A 362 8.57 31.52 16.41
CA ALA A 362 8.50 31.74 17.86
C ALA A 362 7.50 32.84 18.28
N GLU A 363 7.42 33.93 17.52
CA GLU A 363 6.53 35.07 17.81
C GLU A 363 5.05 34.72 17.68
N HIS A 364 4.70 33.86 16.71
CA HIS A 364 3.34 33.39 16.52
C HIS A 364 2.91 32.53 17.72
N GLU A 365 3.77 31.60 18.14
CA GLU A 365 3.52 30.74 19.30
C GLU A 365 3.39 31.54 20.59
N ALA A 366 4.21 32.58 20.78
CA ALA A 366 4.13 33.46 21.94
C ALA A 366 2.74 34.15 22.03
N LYS A 367 2.25 34.68 20.90
CA LYS A 367 0.93 35.32 20.83
C LYS A 367 -0.22 34.32 21.06
N GLN A 368 -0.10 33.12 20.51
CA GLN A 368 -1.09 32.05 20.72
C GLN A 368 -1.14 31.63 22.19
N ALA A 369 0.01 31.35 22.81
CA ALA A 369 0.10 31.01 24.22
C ALA A 369 -0.49 32.12 25.12
N LYS A 370 -0.26 33.39 24.79
CA LYS A 370 -0.84 34.54 25.53
C LYS A 370 -2.36 34.55 25.44
N THR A 371 -2.90 34.25 24.26
CA THR A 371 -4.35 34.14 24.04
C THR A 371 -4.92 32.98 24.86
N ASN A 372 -4.24 31.83 24.85
CA ASN A 372 -4.68 30.65 25.59
C ASN A 372 -4.66 30.88 27.11
N LEU A 373 -3.70 31.63 27.66
CA LEU A 373 -3.70 32.00 29.09
C LEU A 373 -4.92 32.81 29.55
N GLY A 374 -5.72 33.36 28.64
CA GLY A 374 -7.02 33.96 29.00
C GLY A 374 -8.06 32.93 29.47
N VAL A 375 -7.83 31.64 29.20
CA VAL A 375 -8.78 30.54 29.43
C VAL A 375 -8.15 29.36 30.17
N TRP A 376 -6.86 29.12 29.94
CA TRP A 376 -6.08 28.02 30.51
C TRP A 376 -5.21 28.51 31.66
N ASP A 377 -5.02 27.67 32.68
CA ASP A 377 -4.24 28.03 33.87
C ASP A 377 -2.74 28.03 33.58
N ARG A 378 -2.30 27.11 32.71
CA ARG A 378 -0.93 26.96 32.21
C ARG A 378 -0.93 26.60 30.74
N VAL A 379 0.09 27.04 30.02
CA VAL A 379 0.39 26.65 28.63
C VAL A 379 1.79 26.04 28.59
N ILE A 380 1.95 24.91 27.92
CA ILE A 380 3.24 24.31 27.60
C ILE A 380 3.39 24.38 26.10
N VAL A 381 4.54 24.85 25.61
CA VAL A 381 4.82 24.88 24.18
C VAL A 381 6.03 24.00 23.89
N PHE A 382 5.80 22.94 23.12
CA PHE A 382 6.83 22.01 22.69
C PHE A 382 7.38 22.40 21.33
N PHE A 383 8.68 22.68 21.25
CA PHE A 383 9.36 23.00 20.00
C PHE A 383 10.07 21.79 19.43
N ALA A 384 10.04 21.68 18.10
CA ALA A 384 10.66 20.59 17.36
C ALA A 384 12.19 20.57 17.45
N ASP A 385 12.84 21.71 17.70
CA ASP A 385 14.29 21.78 17.81
C ASP A 385 14.80 22.80 18.84
N ARG A 386 16.04 22.58 19.34
CA ARG A 386 16.71 23.40 20.35
C ARG A 386 16.91 24.85 19.93
N ASP A 387 17.23 25.08 18.66
CA ASP A 387 17.50 26.42 18.18
C ASP A 387 16.21 27.24 18.09
N THR A 388 15.12 26.61 17.66
CA THR A 388 13.78 27.19 17.70
C THR A 388 13.31 27.40 19.13
N CYS A 389 13.57 26.46 20.04
CA CYS A 389 13.27 26.59 21.47
C CYS A 389 13.99 27.80 22.10
N LYS A 390 15.27 28.02 21.78
CA LYS A 390 16.03 29.19 22.26
C LYS A 390 15.50 30.52 21.70
N LYS A 391 15.09 30.55 20.42
CA LYS A 391 14.45 31.73 19.82
C LYS A 391 13.08 32.00 20.45
N ALA A 392 12.33 30.93 20.75
CA ALA A 392 11.08 31.01 21.46
C ALA A 392 11.27 31.60 22.86
N ASP A 393 12.27 31.13 23.62
CA ASP A 393 12.56 31.67 24.94
C ASP A 393 12.75 33.20 24.91
N GLN A 394 13.49 33.73 23.93
CA GLN A 394 13.65 35.18 23.74
C GLN A 394 12.32 35.89 23.39
N ALA A 395 11.54 35.33 22.46
CA ALA A 395 10.25 35.91 22.05
C ALA A 395 9.23 35.91 23.19
N PHE A 396 9.14 34.80 23.93
CA PHE A 396 8.25 34.68 25.09
C PHE A 396 8.70 35.59 26.24
N MET A 397 10.01 35.74 26.50
CA MET A 397 10.48 36.72 27.47
C MET A 397 10.00 38.14 27.12
N SER A 398 10.08 38.54 25.85
CA SER A 398 9.61 39.86 25.42
C SER A 398 8.08 40.05 25.51
N GLU A 399 7.30 39.01 25.23
CA GLU A 399 5.84 39.10 25.20
C GLU A 399 5.20 38.95 26.60
N PHE A 400 5.89 38.23 27.50
CA PHE A 400 5.40 37.86 28.85
C PHE A 400 6.12 38.59 29.99
N GLU A 401 6.96 39.59 29.70
CA GLU A 401 7.64 40.45 30.70
C GLU A 401 6.68 41.04 31.77
N SER A 402 5.38 41.12 31.47
CA SER A 402 4.32 41.65 32.33
C SER A 402 3.48 40.58 33.07
N ILE A 403 3.72 39.28 32.85
CA ILE A 403 2.93 38.19 33.45
C ILE A 403 3.69 37.66 34.67
N PRO A 404 3.20 37.91 35.92
CA PRO A 404 4.01 37.77 37.14
C PRO A 404 4.41 36.34 37.51
N ASP A 405 3.69 35.34 36.99
CA ASP A 405 3.96 33.93 37.23
C ASP A 405 4.23 33.27 35.88
N LYS A 406 5.29 32.46 35.78
CA LYS A 406 5.66 31.69 34.58
C LYS A 406 4.56 30.69 34.21
N LYS A 407 3.45 31.16 33.66
CA LYS A 407 2.30 30.36 33.23
C LYS A 407 2.54 29.66 31.90
N VAL A 408 3.61 30.05 31.20
CA VAL A 408 4.10 29.34 30.03
C VAL A 408 5.36 28.56 30.38
N THR A 409 5.38 27.28 30.05
CA THR A 409 6.60 26.46 30.03
C THR A 409 6.99 26.18 28.60
N ILE A 410 8.25 26.43 28.24
CA ILE A 410 8.80 26.09 26.94
C ILE A 410 9.64 24.84 27.11
N ALA A 411 9.43 23.85 26.25
CA ALA A 411 10.17 22.60 26.29
C ALA A 411 10.58 22.13 24.90
N GLU A 412 11.71 21.43 24.84
CA GLU A 412 12.13 20.75 23.62
C GLU A 412 11.36 19.42 23.51
N PHE A 413 10.96 19.03 22.30
CA PHE A 413 10.14 17.83 22.10
C PHE A 413 10.79 16.53 22.60
N TRP A 414 12.12 16.40 22.55
CA TRP A 414 12.80 15.20 23.07
C TRP A 414 12.81 15.15 24.61
N HIS A 415 12.63 16.28 25.28
CA HIS A 415 12.42 16.30 26.72
C HIS A 415 10.99 15.92 27.11
N MET A 416 10.09 15.70 26.15
CA MET A 416 8.69 15.40 26.41
C MET A 416 8.53 14.10 27.22
N ALA A 417 9.28 13.04 26.89
CA ALA A 417 9.24 11.77 27.61
C ALA A 417 9.75 11.88 29.07
N SER A 418 10.74 12.75 29.29
CA SER A 418 11.28 13.06 30.60
C SER A 418 10.67 14.33 31.21
N PHE A 419 9.58 14.85 30.63
CA PHE A 419 9.09 16.17 31.00
C PHE A 419 8.53 16.09 32.41
N PRO A 420 9.03 16.92 33.34
CA PRO A 420 8.59 16.87 34.72
C PRO A 420 7.23 17.55 34.82
N ILE A 421 6.17 16.87 34.35
CA ILE A 421 4.78 17.33 34.44
C ILE A 421 4.40 17.67 35.88
N GLU A 422 5.05 17.00 36.83
CA GLU A 422 4.94 17.33 38.23
C GLU A 422 5.32 18.79 38.44
N GLU A 423 6.42 19.28 37.88
CA GLU A 423 7.00 20.63 38.09
C GLU A 423 6.21 21.81 37.52
N ILE A 424 5.04 21.61 36.92
CA ILE A 424 4.25 22.66 36.23
C ILE A 424 3.47 23.59 37.21
N TYR A 425 3.77 23.52 38.52
CA TYR A 425 3.03 24.26 39.56
C TYR A 425 3.27 25.76 39.58
#